data_AF-A0A624U0R9-F1
#
_entry.id   AF-A0A624U0R9-F1
#
_cell.length_a   1.000
_cell.length_b   1.000
_cell.length_c   1.000
_cell.angle_alpha   90.00
_cell.angle_beta   90.00
_cell.angle_gamma   90.00
#
_symmetry.space_group_name_H-M   'P 1'
#
loop_
_entity.id
_entity.type
_entity.pdbx_description
1 polymer ?
#
loop_
_entity_poly.entity_id
_entity_poly.type
_entity_poly.pdbx_seq_one_letter_code
_entity_poly.pdbx_strand_id
1 'polypeptide(L)'
;MPVSSKDFLQFASECLSREEEIWHRNATARAYYAAYHYTRKHFPLAPQKSHESLIQYLTGKEAARTEALPQNLLKSLGFILHDMKKYRIIADYELDKTVSLKDAESAIQQCNKLIQRIIEATT
;
A
#
# COMPACT_ATOMS: atom_id res chain seq x y z
N MET A 1 -6.36 -14.92 -16.88
CA MET A 1 -5.06 -14.35 -16.48
C MET A 1 -5.15 -13.95 -15.02
N PRO A 2 -4.11 -14.17 -14.19
CA PRO A 2 -4.08 -13.69 -12.81
C PRO A 2 -3.95 -12.15 -12.76
N VAL A 3 -4.43 -11.54 -11.68
CA VAL A 3 -4.35 -10.08 -11.45
C VAL A 3 -2.98 -9.66 -10.89
N SER A 4 -2.64 -8.39 -11.07
CA SER A 4 -1.40 -7.74 -10.67
C SER A 4 -1.64 -6.54 -9.75
N SER A 5 -0.59 -6.01 -9.13
CA SER A 5 -0.67 -4.76 -8.34
C SER A 5 -1.21 -3.58 -9.16
N LYS A 6 -0.97 -3.57 -10.48
CA LYS A 6 -1.46 -2.53 -11.39
C LYS A 6 -2.97 -2.62 -11.55
N ASP A 7 -3.52 -3.83 -11.63
CA ASP A 7 -4.97 -4.03 -11.77
C ASP A 7 -5.72 -3.53 -10.53
N PHE A 8 -5.16 -3.74 -9.33
CA PHE A 8 -5.71 -3.16 -8.10
C PHE A 8 -5.72 -1.62 -8.11
N LEU A 9 -4.63 -0.99 -8.57
CA LEU A 9 -4.51 0.47 -8.62
C LEU A 9 -5.46 1.06 -9.67
N GLN A 10 -5.58 0.41 -10.83
CA GLN A 10 -6.51 0.81 -11.87
C GLN A 10 -7.94 0.76 -11.35
N PHE A 11 -8.35 -0.37 -10.76
CA PHE A 11 -9.68 -0.51 -10.17
C PHE A 11 -9.94 0.52 -9.06
N ALA A 12 -8.95 0.81 -8.22
CA ALA A 12 -9.07 1.84 -7.19
C ALA A 12 -9.34 3.22 -7.81
N SER A 13 -8.68 3.54 -8.92
CA SER A 13 -8.85 4.80 -9.64
C SER A 13 -10.23 4.88 -10.30
N GLU A 14 -10.72 3.78 -10.89
CA GLU A 14 -12.06 3.70 -11.47
C GLU A 14 -13.16 3.93 -10.43
N CYS A 15 -12.96 3.49 -9.19
CA CYS A 15 -13.89 3.73 -8.08
C CYS A 15 -14.08 5.22 -7.76
N LEU A 16 -13.13 6.11 -8.10
CA LEU A 16 -13.28 7.56 -7.87
C LEU A 16 -14.33 8.22 -8.78
N SER A 17 -14.83 7.52 -9.80
CA SER A 17 -15.91 8.02 -10.67
C SER A 17 -17.29 8.01 -10.01
N ARG A 18 -17.38 7.59 -8.75
CA ARG A 18 -18.60 7.33 -8.00
C ARG A 18 -18.56 8.06 -6.67
N GLU A 19 -19.69 8.64 -6.27
CA GLU A 19 -19.79 9.47 -5.07
C GLU A 19 -20.24 8.68 -3.84
N GLU A 20 -20.75 7.45 -4.02
CA GLU A 20 -21.24 6.66 -2.91
C GLU A 20 -20.10 6.09 -2.07
N GLU A 21 -20.25 6.17 -0.75
CA GLU A 21 -19.23 5.82 0.25
C GLU A 21 -18.58 4.44 0.05
N ILE A 22 -19.38 3.45 -0.39
CA ILE A 22 -18.91 2.10 -0.69
C ILE A 22 -17.81 2.07 -1.76
N TRP A 23 -17.84 2.98 -2.73
CA TRP A 23 -16.80 3.10 -3.76
C TRP A 23 -15.53 3.70 -3.18
N HIS A 24 -15.64 4.68 -2.27
CA HIS A 24 -14.48 5.24 -1.56
C HIS A 24 -13.78 4.20 -0.69
N ARG A 25 -14.55 3.32 -0.02
CA ARG A 25 -13.99 2.18 0.72
C ARG A 25 -13.20 1.26 -0.21
N ASN A 26 -13.78 0.91 -1.35
CA ASN A 26 -13.13 0.03 -2.32
C ASN A 26 -11.88 0.67 -2.93
N ALA A 27 -11.92 1.96 -3.28
CA ALA A 27 -10.75 2.72 -3.72
C ALA A 27 -9.63 2.68 -2.67
N THR A 28 -9.95 3.00 -1.41
CA THR A 28 -9.00 3.03 -0.29
C THR A 28 -8.35 1.67 -0.07
N ALA A 29 -9.14 0.60 0.02
CA ALA A 29 -8.61 -0.73 0.27
C ALA A 29 -7.80 -1.27 -0.91
N ARG A 30 -8.20 -0.98 -2.16
CA ARG A 30 -7.56 -1.52 -3.36
C ARG A 30 -6.26 -0.78 -3.66
N ALA A 31 -6.19 0.52 -3.36
CA ALA A 31 -4.92 1.26 -3.34
C ALA A 31 -3.90 0.64 -2.36
N TYR A 32 -4.34 0.21 -1.17
CA TYR A 32 -3.47 -0.53 -0.25
C TYR A 32 -2.99 -1.87 -0.83
N TYR A 33 -3.89 -2.68 -1.41
CA TYR A 33 -3.48 -3.96 -2.01
C TYR A 33 -2.51 -3.77 -3.17
N ALA A 34 -2.70 -2.73 -4.00
CA ALA A 34 -1.75 -2.36 -5.03
C ALA A 34 -0.36 -2.08 -4.45
N ALA A 35 -0.28 -1.19 -3.45
CA ALA A 35 0.98 -0.86 -2.77
C ALA A 35 1.63 -2.08 -2.11
N TYR A 36 0.83 -2.91 -1.42
CA TYR A 36 1.31 -4.12 -0.76
C TYR A 36 1.91 -5.12 -1.75
N HIS A 37 1.18 -5.47 -2.82
CA HIS A 37 1.66 -6.43 -3.81
C HIS A 37 2.86 -5.92 -4.60
N TYR A 38 2.89 -4.62 -4.92
CA TYR A 38 4.04 -4.00 -5.57
C TYR A 38 5.28 -4.06 -4.66
N THR A 39 5.13 -3.68 -3.39
CA THR A 39 6.21 -3.75 -2.39
C THR A 39 6.70 -5.19 -2.25
N ARG A 40 5.80 -6.14 -2.02
CA ARG A 40 6.15 -7.55 -1.84
C ARG A 40 6.94 -8.13 -3.00
N LYS A 41 6.61 -7.74 -4.24
CA LYS A 41 7.35 -8.17 -5.43
C LYS A 41 8.81 -7.69 -5.41
N HIS A 42 9.07 -6.48 -4.90
CA HIS A 42 10.41 -5.87 -4.88
C HIS A 42 11.22 -6.21 -3.62
N PHE A 43 10.58 -6.75 -2.57
CA PHE A 43 11.23 -7.17 -1.33
C PHE A 43 10.96 -8.65 -1.05
N PRO A 44 11.46 -9.58 -1.91
CA PRO A 44 11.16 -11.01 -1.82
C PRO A 44 11.75 -11.69 -0.58
N LEU A 45 12.78 -11.10 0.04
CA LEU A 45 13.41 -11.59 1.26
C LEU A 45 12.54 -11.35 2.51
N ALA A 46 11.54 -10.46 2.42
CA ALA A 46 10.65 -10.17 3.53
C ALA A 46 9.84 -11.41 3.94
N PRO A 47 9.65 -11.67 5.25
CA PRO A 47 8.87 -12.81 5.72
C PRO A 47 7.44 -12.83 5.16
N GLN A 48 6.97 -14.01 4.77
CA GLN A 48 5.68 -14.21 4.11
C GLN A 48 4.51 -14.53 5.05
N LYS A 49 4.61 -14.14 6.32
CA LYS A 49 3.65 -14.56 7.35
C LYS A 49 2.38 -13.71 7.39
N SER A 50 2.49 -12.41 7.15
CA SER A 50 1.35 -11.49 7.19
C SER A 50 1.65 -10.19 6.43
N HIS A 51 0.64 -9.33 6.35
CA HIS A 51 0.85 -7.95 5.89
C HIS A 51 1.75 -7.16 6.85
N GLU A 52 1.60 -7.42 8.15
CA GLU A 52 2.42 -6.80 9.20
C GLU A 52 3.89 -7.21 9.11
N SER A 53 4.18 -8.46 8.74
CA SER A 53 5.57 -8.92 8.66
C SER A 53 6.38 -8.21 7.57
N LEU A 54 5.75 -7.79 6.46
CA LEU A 54 6.42 -6.98 5.44
C LEU A 54 6.75 -5.57 5.97
N ILE A 55 5.81 -4.95 6.69
CA ILE A 55 6.00 -3.62 7.30
C ILE A 55 7.13 -3.68 8.35
N GLN A 56 7.10 -4.68 9.23
CA GLN A 56 8.12 -4.88 10.26
C GLN A 56 9.51 -5.16 9.67
N TYR A 57 9.56 -5.91 8.57
CA TYR A 57 10.81 -6.13 7.84
C TYR A 57 11.40 -4.81 7.34
N LEU A 58 10.62 -4.02 6.59
CA LEU A 58 11.04 -2.74 6.00
C LEU A 58 11.46 -1.70 7.06
N THR A 59 10.78 -1.69 8.21
CA THR A 59 11.09 -0.75 9.31
C THR A 59 12.20 -1.25 10.23
N GLY A 60 12.55 -2.53 10.14
CA GLY A 60 13.50 -3.21 11.01
C GLY A 60 14.97 -3.04 10.61
N LYS A 61 15.84 -3.65 11.42
CA LYS A 61 17.29 -3.73 11.13
C LYS A 61 17.63 -4.84 10.14
N GLU A 62 16.74 -5.81 9.98
CA GLU A 62 16.91 -6.98 9.09
C GLU A 62 17.00 -6.52 7.63
N ALA A 63 16.02 -5.75 7.15
CA ALA A 63 16.05 -5.20 5.79
C ALA A 63 17.29 -4.33 5.53
N ALA A 64 17.79 -3.59 6.53
CA ALA A 64 19.02 -2.80 6.38
C ALA A 64 20.30 -3.64 6.22
N ARG A 65 20.25 -4.94 6.55
CA ARG A 65 21.38 -5.88 6.39
C ARG A 65 21.27 -6.68 5.09
N THR A 66 20.05 -6.91 4.61
CA THR A 66 19.76 -7.80 3.48
C THR A 66 19.49 -7.03 2.19
N GLU A 67 18.87 -5.85 2.27
CA GLU A 67 18.57 -5.01 1.11
C GLU A 67 19.75 -4.08 0.82
N ALA A 68 20.13 -3.97 -0.46
CA ALA A 68 21.13 -3.01 -0.93
C ALA A 68 20.56 -1.58 -1.05
N LEU A 69 19.73 -1.16 -0.09
CA LEU A 69 19.02 0.12 -0.09
C LEU A 69 19.24 0.88 1.23
N PRO A 70 19.26 2.23 1.21
CA PRO A 70 19.42 3.01 2.44
C PRO A 70 18.33 2.70 3.48
N GLN A 71 18.72 2.48 4.74
CA GLN A 71 17.78 2.16 5.81
C GLN A 71 16.65 3.20 5.96
N ASN A 72 16.96 4.49 5.77
CA ASN A 72 15.98 5.57 5.88
C ASN A 72 14.89 5.47 4.79
N LEU A 73 15.26 5.01 3.58
CA LEU A 73 14.33 4.76 2.51
C LEU A 73 13.42 3.57 2.87
N LEU A 74 13.99 2.45 3.29
CA LEU A 74 13.23 1.25 3.70
C LEU A 74 12.21 1.56 4.80
N LYS A 75 12.64 2.28 5.84
CA LYS A 75 11.75 2.76 6.91
C LYS A 75 10.63 3.65 6.36
N SER A 76 10.96 4.58 5.46
CA SER A 76 9.95 5.44 4.85
C SER A 76 8.91 4.64 4.06
N LEU A 77 9.32 3.59 3.33
CA LEU A 77 8.39 2.71 2.61
C LEU A 77 7.50 1.94 3.58
N GLY A 78 8.10 1.38 4.64
CA GLY A 78 7.38 0.65 5.67
C GLY A 78 6.35 1.52 6.40
N PHE A 79 6.68 2.77 6.73
CA PHE A 79 5.73 3.69 7.38
C PHE A 79 4.56 4.09 6.46
N ILE A 80 4.82 4.36 5.18
CA ILE A 80 3.74 4.63 4.22
C ILE A 80 2.80 3.42 4.14
N LEU A 81 3.36 2.21 3.99
CA LEU A 81 2.56 0.99 3.89
C LEU A 81 1.76 0.70 5.18
N HIS A 82 2.34 1.01 6.34
CA HIS A 82 1.67 0.90 7.63
C HIS A 82 0.48 1.85 7.76
N ASP A 83 0.64 3.11 7.37
CA ASP A 83 -0.46 4.07 7.45
C ASP A 83 -1.58 3.71 6.46
N MET A 84 -1.24 3.31 5.23
CA MET A 84 -2.22 2.80 4.28
C MET A 84 -2.96 1.56 4.81
N LYS A 85 -2.29 0.65 5.53
CA LYS A 85 -2.92 -0.52 6.16
C LYS A 85 -3.98 -0.11 7.19
N LYS A 86 -3.73 0.94 7.98
CA LYS A 86 -4.72 1.46 8.95
C LYS A 86 -5.99 1.92 8.23
N TYR A 87 -5.84 2.70 7.16
CA TYR A 87 -6.98 3.15 6.36
C TYR A 87 -7.70 1.99 5.66
N ARG A 88 -6.97 0.95 5.23
CA ARG A 88 -7.60 -0.28 4.74
C ARG A 88 -8.45 -0.96 5.81
N ILE A 89 -7.99 -1.01 7.07
CA ILE A 89 -8.77 -1.59 8.18
C ILE A 89 -10.08 -0.82 8.38
N ILE A 90 -10.02 0.51 8.39
CA ILE A 90 -11.21 1.37 8.48
C ILE A 90 -12.17 1.05 7.32
N ALA A 91 -11.64 1.05 6.09
CA ALA A 91 -12.43 0.83 4.88
C ALA A 91 -13.11 -0.55 4.85
N ASP A 92 -12.38 -1.62 5.17
CA ASP A 92 -12.87 -3.01 5.04
C ASP A 92 -13.72 -3.47 6.24
N TYR A 93 -13.51 -2.93 7.46
CA TYR A 93 -14.09 -3.52 8.67
C TYR A 93 -14.88 -2.55 9.57
N GLU A 94 -14.58 -1.26 9.56
CA GLU A 94 -15.21 -0.29 10.46
C GLU A 94 -16.39 0.38 9.75
N LEU A 95 -17.54 -0.30 9.75
CA LEU A 95 -18.76 0.12 9.05
C LEU A 95 -19.49 1.29 9.75
N ASP A 96 -19.14 1.58 10.99
CA ASP A 96 -19.62 2.70 11.78
C ASP A 96 -18.87 4.02 11.50
N LYS A 97 -17.76 3.97 10.76
CA LYS A 97 -16.98 5.14 10.35
C LYS A 97 -17.18 5.45 8.87
N THR A 98 -17.24 6.72 8.50
CA THR A 98 -17.35 7.14 7.10
C THR A 98 -15.98 7.21 6.42
N VAL A 99 -15.85 6.65 5.21
CA VAL A 99 -14.70 6.87 4.32
C VAL A 99 -15.08 7.89 3.24
N SER A 100 -14.45 9.06 3.25
CA SER A 100 -14.75 10.12 2.30
C SER A 100 -14.03 9.93 0.96
N LEU A 101 -14.49 10.65 -0.08
CA LEU A 101 -13.79 10.73 -1.36
C LEU A 101 -12.33 11.17 -1.18
N LYS A 102 -12.10 12.15 -0.28
CA LYS A 102 -10.76 12.65 0.02
C LYS A 102 -9.85 11.58 0.63
N ASP A 103 -10.38 10.68 1.45
CA ASP A 103 -9.63 9.55 1.99
C ASP A 103 -9.20 8.58 0.87
N ALA A 104 -10.12 8.30 -0.05
CA ALA A 104 -9.86 7.46 -1.23
C ALA A 104 -8.79 8.07 -2.16
N GLU A 105 -8.91 9.36 -2.47
CA GLU A 105 -7.91 10.10 -3.25
C GLU A 105 -6.54 10.07 -2.56
N SER A 106 -6.51 10.30 -1.23
CA SER A 106 -5.27 10.26 -0.45
C SER A 106 -4.63 8.87 -0.48
N ALA A 107 -5.42 7.80 -0.37
CA ALA A 107 -4.93 6.43 -0.43
C ALA A 107 -4.27 6.12 -1.80
N ILE A 108 -4.89 6.55 -2.90
CA ILE A 108 -4.33 6.37 -4.25
C ILE A 108 -3.04 7.20 -4.42
N GLN A 109 -3.02 8.45 -3.95
CA GLN A 109 -1.81 9.28 -3.98
C GLN A 109 -0.66 8.66 -3.18
N GLN A 110 -0.93 8.12 -1.99
CA GLN A 110 0.06 7.42 -1.18
C GLN A 110 0.57 6.14 -1.87
N CYS A 111 -0.32 5.37 -2.50
CA CYS A 111 0.07 4.21 -3.31
C CYS A 111 1.03 4.61 -4.43
N ASN A 112 0.68 5.63 -5.23
CA ASN A 112 1.51 6.12 -6.32
C ASN A 112 2.87 6.61 -5.82
N LYS A 113 2.90 7.37 -4.73
CA LYS A 113 4.15 7.86 -4.11
C LYS A 113 5.05 6.71 -3.65
N LEU A 114 4.47 5.67 -3.04
CA LEU A 114 5.22 4.49 -2.61
C LEU A 114 5.80 3.73 -3.80
N ILE A 115 4.98 3.48 -4.83
CA ILE A 115 5.41 2.76 -6.05
C ILE A 115 6.55 3.54 -6.74
N GLN A 116 6.39 4.85 -6.91
CA GLN A 116 7.40 5.70 -7.53
C GLN A 116 8.73 5.66 -6.78
N ARG A 117 8.70 5.71 -5.44
CA ARG A 117 9.91 5.60 -4.62
C ARG A 117 10.62 4.26 -4.75
N ILE A 118 9.87 3.17 -4.92
CA ILE A 118 10.46 1.85 -5.18
C ILE A 118 11.11 1.85 -6.56
N ILE A 119 10.43 2.36 -7.60
CA ILE A 119 10.97 2.45 -8.95
C ILE A 119 12.30 3.23 -8.95
N GLU A 120 12.32 4.41 -8.36
CA GLU A 120 13.52 5.28 -8.27
C GLU A 120 14.68 4.62 -7.52
N ALA A 121 14.39 3.71 -6.59
CA ALA A 121 15.40 3.04 -5.79
C ALA A 121 15.94 1.76 -6.43
N THR A 122 15.20 1.16 -7.37
CA THR A 122 15.54 -0.13 -8.00
C THR A 122 15.90 -0.01 -9.48
N THR A 123 16.00 1.21 -10.00
CA THR A 123 16.47 1.54 -11.37
C THR A 123 17.92 1.98 -11.31
#